data_AF-A0A932D128-F1
#
_entry.id   AF-A0A932D128-F1
#
_cell.length_a   1.000
_cell.length_b   1.000
_cell.length_c   1.000
_cell.angle_alpha   90.00
_cell.angle_beta   90.00
_cell.angle_gamma   90.00
#
_symmetry.space_group_name_H-M   'P 1'
#
loop_
_entity.id
_entity.type
_entity.pdbx_description
1 polymer ?
#
loop_
_entity_poly.entity_id
_entity_poly.type
_entity_poly.pdbx_seq_one_letter_code
_entity_poly.pdbx_strand_id
1 'polypeptide(L)'
;MRRTWHPLLALMLLTLSALQGCGRSRRDGAGDDDDDDDVAGDGGSDADADGDLDIDGGPDPCPGLMCCPGKDCPPGFLCDTDRGACLDDPCAGTECCDTRPCADDGMECLDGTCVPVSTVGEPCMSEGECNGPGASCLPAPDWIDGYCTQDCVAGACPGDGVCVSKTCFDGCLIPENCRLGYSCDDVPGGLVCRPST
;
A
#
# COMPACT_ATOMS: atom_id res chain seq x y z
N MET A 1 -33.43 2.12 -47.53
CA MET A 1 -33.94 0.77 -47.23
C MET A 1 -33.48 0.40 -45.83
N ARG A 2 -34.43 0.03 -44.97
CA ARG A 2 -34.27 -0.19 -43.53
C ARG A 2 -33.64 -1.57 -43.28
N ARG A 3 -32.75 -1.68 -42.27
CA ARG A 3 -32.64 -2.87 -41.40
C ARG A 3 -31.82 -2.54 -40.15
N THR A 4 -32.58 -2.19 -39.10
CA THR A 4 -32.22 -2.19 -37.70
C THR A 4 -32.09 -3.62 -37.19
N TRP A 5 -31.05 -3.95 -36.42
CA TRP A 5 -31.00 -5.12 -35.55
C TRP A 5 -30.33 -4.75 -34.22
N HIS A 6 -31.16 -4.65 -33.18
CA HIS A 6 -30.75 -4.86 -31.78
C HIS A 6 -31.32 -6.22 -31.37
N PRO A 7 -30.61 -6.99 -30.55
CA PRO A 7 -31.26 -7.75 -29.50
C PRO A 7 -30.70 -7.35 -28.13
N LEU A 8 -31.63 -6.89 -27.31
CA LEU A 8 -31.57 -6.89 -25.85
C LEU A 8 -31.37 -8.32 -25.29
N LEU A 9 -31.00 -8.34 -24.01
CA LEU A 9 -31.26 -9.39 -22.99
C LEU A 9 -30.28 -10.58 -22.91
N ALA A 10 -29.37 -10.55 -21.93
CA ALA A 10 -28.98 -11.73 -21.16
C ALA A 10 -28.44 -11.37 -19.75
N LEU A 11 -29.29 -11.66 -18.76
CA LEU A 11 -29.02 -12.11 -17.40
C LEU A 11 -28.22 -11.24 -16.40
N MET A 12 -28.98 -10.69 -15.44
CA MET A 12 -28.64 -10.69 -14.01
C MET A 12 -28.34 -12.10 -13.48
N LEU A 13 -27.44 -12.21 -12.48
CA LEU A 13 -27.56 -12.95 -11.21
C LEU A 13 -26.18 -13.40 -10.71
N LEU A 14 -25.69 -12.84 -9.59
CA LEU A 14 -25.36 -13.62 -8.38
C LEU A 14 -24.88 -12.72 -7.24
N THR A 15 -25.68 -12.76 -6.18
CA THR A 15 -25.51 -12.16 -4.86
C THR A 15 -24.82 -13.13 -3.89
N LEU A 16 -24.06 -12.54 -2.95
CA LEU A 16 -23.91 -12.90 -1.52
C LEU A 16 -23.00 -14.06 -1.05
N SER A 17 -22.30 -13.72 0.05
CA SER A 17 -21.72 -14.56 1.15
C SER A 17 -20.23 -14.89 0.97
N ALA A 18 -19.34 -14.73 1.96
CA ALA A 18 -19.53 -14.85 3.40
C ALA A 18 -18.47 -14.06 4.22
N LEU A 19 -18.94 -13.44 5.30
CA LEU A 19 -18.15 -13.18 6.51
C LEU A 19 -17.91 -14.52 7.23
N GLN A 20 -16.66 -14.85 7.51
CA GLN A 20 -16.20 -15.80 8.53
C GLN A 20 -14.95 -15.15 9.15
N GLY A 21 -14.88 -14.77 10.42
CA GLY A 21 -15.51 -15.36 11.59
C GLY A 21 -14.62 -16.46 12.17
N CYS A 22 -13.44 -16.09 12.69
CA CYS A 22 -12.61 -17.00 13.48
C CYS A 22 -12.53 -16.49 14.92
N GLY A 23 -13.40 -17.06 15.74
CA GLY A 23 -13.49 -16.85 17.17
C GLY A 23 -12.39 -17.56 17.97
N ARG A 24 -12.18 -16.99 19.15
CA ARG A 24 -11.47 -17.51 20.32
C ARG A 24 -11.69 -19.00 20.57
N SER A 25 -10.60 -19.75 20.79
CA SER A 25 -10.61 -20.99 21.55
C SER A 25 -9.93 -20.76 22.90
N ARG A 26 -10.74 -20.71 23.97
CA ARG A 26 -10.27 -20.95 25.34
C ARG A 26 -10.04 -22.45 25.47
N ARG A 27 -8.88 -22.84 25.99
CA ARG A 27 -8.64 -24.19 26.52
C ARG A 27 -8.69 -24.11 28.03
N ASP A 28 -9.74 -24.68 28.59
CA ASP A 28 -9.79 -25.12 29.98
C ASP A 28 -8.90 -26.37 30.13
N GLY A 29 -8.08 -26.40 31.17
CA GLY A 29 -7.23 -27.53 31.53
C GLY A 29 -6.96 -27.52 33.02
N ALA A 30 -7.66 -28.41 33.72
CA ALA A 30 -7.59 -28.69 35.14
C ALA A 30 -6.34 -29.54 35.50
N GLY A 31 -6.00 -29.57 36.80
CA GLY A 31 -5.01 -30.45 37.43
C GLY A 31 -4.34 -29.72 38.60
N ASP A 32 -4.89 -29.78 39.81
CA ASP A 32 -4.74 -30.84 40.84
C ASP A 32 -3.43 -30.67 41.64
N ASP A 33 -3.57 -29.99 42.78
CA ASP A 33 -3.22 -30.39 44.15
C ASP A 33 -1.94 -31.22 44.45
N ASP A 34 -1.29 -30.78 45.55
CA ASP A 34 -0.68 -31.57 46.63
C ASP A 34 0.86 -31.49 46.87
N ASP A 35 1.14 -31.21 48.15
CA ASP A 35 2.25 -31.66 49.01
C ASP A 35 3.51 -30.79 49.19
N ASP A 36 3.45 -30.00 50.27
CA ASP A 36 4.39 -29.79 51.39
C ASP A 36 5.77 -30.48 51.32
N ASP A 37 6.84 -29.71 51.53
CA ASP A 37 7.91 -30.07 52.49
C ASP A 37 8.88 -28.88 52.72
N ASP A 38 9.12 -28.63 54.00
CA ASP A 38 9.86 -27.51 54.59
C ASP A 38 11.36 -27.45 54.22
N VAL A 39 11.84 -26.26 53.83
CA VAL A 39 13.22 -25.82 54.12
C VAL A 39 13.17 -24.43 54.74
N ALA A 40 13.30 -24.40 56.06
CA ALA A 40 13.61 -23.21 56.83
C ALA A 40 15.03 -22.70 56.46
N GLY A 41 15.09 -21.54 55.83
CA GLY A 41 16.30 -20.75 55.64
C GLY A 41 16.03 -19.32 56.08
N ASP A 42 16.35 -19.00 57.34
CA ASP A 42 16.40 -17.63 57.84
C ASP A 42 17.53 -16.86 57.13
N GLY A 43 17.19 -15.70 56.56
CA GLY A 43 18.14 -14.60 56.37
C GLY A 43 18.23 -14.06 54.96
N GLY A 44 17.43 -13.03 54.65
CA GLY A 44 17.61 -12.22 53.46
C GLY A 44 16.39 -11.36 53.19
N SER A 45 16.32 -10.23 53.86
CA SER A 45 15.42 -9.14 53.54
C SER A 45 15.53 -8.76 52.06
N ASP A 46 14.40 -8.28 51.52
CA ASP A 46 14.28 -7.32 50.40
C ASP A 46 13.73 -7.88 49.08
N ALA A 47 12.56 -7.34 48.74
CA ALA A 47 11.91 -7.24 47.43
C ALA A 47 11.20 -8.49 46.86
N ASP A 48 9.91 -8.55 47.15
CA ASP A 48 8.81 -8.78 46.20
C ASP A 48 9.07 -9.80 45.09
N ALA A 49 8.82 -11.06 45.48
CA ALA A 49 8.50 -12.15 44.59
C ALA A 49 7.00 -12.16 44.30
N ASP A 50 6.60 -11.46 43.25
CA ASP A 50 5.50 -11.88 42.38
C ASP A 50 6.14 -12.29 41.06
N GLY A 51 6.70 -13.52 41.09
CA GLY A 51 7.23 -14.21 39.93
C GLY A 51 6.10 -14.68 39.03
N ASP A 52 5.55 -13.77 38.24
CA ASP A 52 5.08 -14.10 36.90
C ASP A 52 6.30 -14.05 35.98
N LEU A 53 6.83 -15.22 35.67
CA LEU A 53 7.86 -15.41 34.64
C LEU A 53 7.26 -15.06 33.28
N ASP A 54 7.23 -13.78 32.95
CA ASP A 54 7.14 -13.31 31.57
C ASP A 54 8.41 -13.76 30.85
N ILE A 55 8.33 -14.95 30.26
CA ILE A 55 9.28 -15.49 29.28
C ILE A 55 9.16 -14.61 28.03
N ASP A 56 9.68 -13.38 28.09
CA ASP A 56 10.02 -12.48 26.97
C ASP A 56 10.73 -11.21 27.49
N GLY A 57 11.50 -11.34 28.59
CA GLY A 57 12.27 -10.26 29.25
C GLY A 57 13.42 -9.69 28.42
N GLY A 58 13.14 -9.16 27.24
CA GLY A 58 13.90 -8.03 26.72
C GLY A 58 13.65 -6.81 27.62
N PRO A 59 14.60 -5.85 27.72
CA PRO A 59 14.33 -4.60 28.43
C PRO A 59 13.03 -4.01 27.89
N ASP A 60 12.10 -3.65 28.78
CA ASP A 60 10.88 -2.94 28.40
C ASP A 60 11.29 -1.78 27.49
N PRO A 61 10.84 -1.72 26.23
CA PRO A 61 11.24 -0.67 25.30
C PRO A 61 10.68 0.70 25.70
N CYS A 62 9.83 0.79 26.73
CA CYS A 62 9.16 2.03 27.14
C CYS A 62 9.27 2.36 28.65
N PRO A 63 10.44 2.33 29.30
CA PRO A 63 10.51 2.61 30.71
C PRO A 63 10.23 4.11 30.96
N GLY A 64 9.08 4.42 31.56
CA GLY A 64 8.69 5.77 31.94
C GLY A 64 7.82 6.54 30.93
N LEU A 65 7.33 5.90 29.87
CA LEU A 65 6.33 6.49 28.96
C LEU A 65 4.91 6.14 29.43
N MET A 66 3.98 7.08 29.35
CA MET A 66 2.57 6.85 29.73
C MET A 66 1.81 5.96 28.72
N CYS A 67 2.36 5.74 27.52
CA CYS A 67 1.91 4.74 26.55
C CYS A 67 3.09 4.25 25.68
N CYS A 68 2.97 3.04 25.13
CA CYS A 68 3.87 2.42 24.15
C CYS A 68 3.22 2.34 22.76
N PRO A 69 3.91 2.77 21.69
CA PRO A 69 3.49 2.51 20.32
C PRO A 69 3.27 1.01 20.07
N GLY A 70 2.09 0.64 19.59
CA GLY A 70 1.75 -0.74 19.22
C GLY A 70 1.49 -1.71 20.40
N LYS A 71 1.74 -1.32 21.65
CA LYS A 71 1.45 -2.13 22.84
C LYS A 71 0.19 -1.65 23.58
N ASP A 72 0.09 -0.34 23.84
CA ASP A 72 -0.99 0.22 24.67
C ASP A 72 -2.13 0.84 23.85
N CYS A 73 -1.88 1.12 22.57
CA CYS A 73 -2.89 1.67 21.68
C CYS A 73 -3.50 0.57 20.80
N PRO A 74 -4.84 0.51 20.67
CA PRO A 74 -5.50 -0.41 19.78
C PRO A 74 -5.09 -0.15 18.31
N PRO A 75 -5.28 -1.12 17.40
CA PRO A 75 -4.99 -0.94 15.98
C PRO A 75 -5.69 0.32 15.45
N GLY A 76 -4.91 1.14 14.76
CA GLY A 76 -5.34 2.41 14.19
C GLY A 76 -5.23 3.63 15.09
N PHE A 77 -4.47 3.52 16.18
CA PHE A 77 -4.13 4.63 17.04
C PHE A 77 -2.61 4.71 17.24
N LEU A 78 -2.09 5.93 17.25
CA LEU A 78 -0.69 6.24 17.57
C LEU A 78 -0.58 6.66 19.04
N CYS A 79 0.47 6.20 19.73
CA CYS A 79 0.77 6.69 21.07
C CYS A 79 1.41 8.08 20.99
N ASP A 80 0.74 9.08 21.56
CA ASP A 80 1.29 10.40 21.86
C ASP A 80 1.98 10.32 23.23
N THR A 81 3.31 10.19 23.21
CA THR A 81 4.13 10.05 24.42
C THR A 81 4.15 11.30 25.28
N ASP A 82 3.89 12.48 24.72
CA ASP A 82 3.87 13.75 25.45
C ASP A 82 2.58 13.91 26.27
N ARG A 83 1.46 13.43 25.72
CA ARG A 83 0.13 13.49 26.36
C ARG A 83 -0.25 12.21 27.09
N GLY A 84 0.47 11.11 26.87
CA GLY A 84 0.13 9.79 27.40
C GLY A 84 -1.21 9.29 26.89
N ALA A 85 -1.52 9.54 25.62
CA ALA A 85 -2.82 9.24 25.04
C ALA A 85 -2.68 8.57 23.67
N CYS A 86 -3.64 7.71 23.34
CA CYS A 86 -3.80 7.16 22.00
C CYS A 86 -4.57 8.16 21.14
N LEU A 87 -3.94 8.64 20.08
CA LEU A 87 -4.56 9.50 19.06
C LEU A 87 -4.92 8.65 17.85
N ASP A 88 -6.00 9.00 17.14
CA ASP A 88 -6.32 8.36 15.86
C ASP A 88 -5.09 8.43 14.94
N ASP A 89 -4.61 7.28 14.46
CA ASP A 89 -3.58 7.24 13.42
C ASP A 89 -4.30 7.50 12.09
N PRO A 90 -4.11 8.67 11.44
CA PRO A 90 -4.72 8.92 10.13
C PRO A 90 -4.26 7.93 9.06
N CYS A 91 -3.24 7.12 9.35
CA CYS A 91 -2.62 6.14 8.48
C CYS A 91 -2.86 4.71 9.01
N ALA A 92 -3.84 4.55 9.91
CA ALA A 92 -4.27 3.27 10.44
C ALA A 92 -4.58 2.25 9.33
N GLY A 93 -3.86 1.13 9.30
CA GLY A 93 -4.13 0.05 8.35
C GLY A 93 -3.65 0.32 6.92
N THR A 94 -2.85 1.36 6.71
CA THR A 94 -2.23 1.68 5.41
C THR A 94 -0.70 1.64 5.51
N GLU A 95 -0.05 1.26 4.42
CA GLU A 95 1.43 1.29 4.30
C GLU A 95 1.94 2.73 4.27
N CYS A 96 1.13 3.65 3.73
CA CYS A 96 1.45 5.06 3.58
C CYS A 96 0.20 5.95 3.69
N CYS A 97 0.40 7.26 3.80
CA CYS A 97 -0.61 8.32 3.81
C CYS A 97 0.08 9.69 3.60
N ASP A 98 -0.68 10.79 3.55
CA ASP A 98 -0.12 12.14 3.40
C ASP A 98 0.97 12.50 4.43
N THR A 99 0.84 12.01 5.67
CA THR A 99 1.79 12.28 6.77
C THR A 99 2.84 11.17 6.96
N ARG A 100 2.74 10.06 6.24
CA ARG A 100 3.64 8.90 6.30
C ARG A 100 3.94 8.45 4.87
N PRO A 101 4.94 9.06 4.20
CA PRO A 101 5.32 8.68 2.84
C PRO A 101 5.86 7.25 2.81
N CYS A 102 5.95 6.69 1.61
CA CYS A 102 6.59 5.40 1.40
C CYS A 102 8.07 5.46 1.80
N ALA A 103 8.59 4.33 2.31
CA ALA A 103 9.97 4.24 2.78
C ALA A 103 11.00 4.35 1.65
N ASP A 104 10.63 3.94 0.44
CA ASP A 104 11.47 3.99 -0.75
C ASP A 104 11.13 5.22 -1.62
N ASP A 105 12.15 5.99 -2.02
CA ASP A 105 12.01 7.22 -2.83
C ASP A 105 11.41 6.99 -4.23
N GLY A 106 11.35 5.74 -4.70
CA GLY A 106 10.75 5.34 -5.98
C GLY A 106 9.29 4.90 -5.88
N MET A 107 8.65 5.09 -4.73
CA MET A 107 7.28 4.64 -4.48
C MET A 107 6.40 5.86 -4.14
N GLU A 108 5.18 5.88 -4.67
CA GLU A 108 4.13 6.83 -4.32
C GLU A 108 3.04 6.15 -3.48
N CYS A 109 2.36 6.96 -2.68
CA CYS A 109 1.24 6.48 -1.89
C CYS A 109 -0.07 6.56 -2.69
N LEU A 110 -0.64 5.41 -3.04
CA LEU A 110 -1.92 5.32 -3.73
C LEU A 110 -2.89 4.51 -2.89
N ASP A 111 -3.96 5.15 -2.43
CA ASP A 111 -5.03 4.54 -1.60
C ASP A 111 -4.47 3.75 -0.41
N GLY A 112 -3.46 4.31 0.25
CA GLY A 112 -2.82 3.72 1.42
C GLY A 112 -1.84 2.58 1.12
N THR A 113 -1.54 2.31 -0.14
CA THR A 113 -0.56 1.29 -0.58
C THR A 113 0.62 1.98 -1.24
N CYS A 114 1.84 1.51 -0.95
CA CYS A 114 3.02 1.98 -1.65
C CYS A 114 3.10 1.29 -3.02
N VAL A 115 2.99 2.07 -4.09
CA VAL A 115 3.13 1.58 -5.46
C VAL A 115 4.34 2.23 -6.11
N PRO A 116 5.05 1.56 -7.03
CA PRO A 116 6.13 2.20 -7.78
C PRO A 116 5.59 3.45 -8.48
N VAL A 117 6.32 4.56 -8.36
CA VAL A 117 6.01 5.77 -9.12
C VAL A 117 5.94 5.38 -10.59
N SER A 118 4.78 5.62 -11.22
CA SER A 118 4.70 5.42 -12.65
C SER A 118 5.65 6.38 -13.33
N THR A 119 6.58 5.85 -14.11
CA THR A 119 7.48 6.68 -14.91
C THR A 119 6.91 6.92 -16.30
N VAL A 120 5.63 6.62 -16.55
CA VAL A 120 4.99 6.95 -17.83
C VAL A 120 5.17 8.43 -18.07
N GLY A 121 5.66 8.80 -19.26
CA GLY A 121 5.97 10.21 -19.52
C GLY A 121 7.44 10.58 -19.34
N GLU A 122 8.20 9.81 -18.55
CA GLU A 122 9.61 10.10 -18.24
C GLU A 122 10.57 9.60 -19.32
N PRO A 123 11.74 10.25 -19.46
CA PRO A 123 12.80 9.80 -20.35
C PRO A 123 13.43 8.51 -19.81
N CYS A 124 13.90 7.66 -20.72
CA CYS A 124 14.62 6.43 -20.38
C CYS A 124 15.70 6.14 -21.41
N MET A 125 16.86 5.64 -21.00
CA MET A 125 17.85 5.07 -21.90
C MET A 125 17.67 3.55 -22.07
N SER A 126 16.92 2.93 -21.17
CA SER A 126 16.73 1.48 -21.08
C SER A 126 15.39 1.12 -20.45
N GLU A 127 14.91 -0.10 -20.70
CA GLU A 127 13.65 -0.58 -20.10
C GLU A 127 13.69 -0.60 -18.57
N GLY A 128 14.87 -0.75 -17.96
CA GLY A 128 15.03 -0.79 -16.51
C GLY A 128 14.83 0.55 -15.79
N GLU A 129 14.73 1.65 -16.55
CA GLU A 129 14.39 2.97 -16.00
C GLU A 129 12.88 3.19 -15.95
N CYS A 130 12.10 2.32 -16.59
CA CYS A 130 10.65 2.41 -16.62
C CYS A 130 10.00 1.53 -15.55
N ASN A 131 9.18 2.15 -14.70
CA ASN A 131 8.44 1.47 -13.64
C ASN A 131 6.95 1.38 -13.97
N GLY A 132 6.38 0.20 -13.73
CA GLY A 132 4.98 -0.11 -13.93
C GLY A 132 4.76 -1.50 -14.56
N PRO A 133 3.53 -2.02 -14.52
CA PRO A 133 3.19 -3.28 -15.17
C PRO A 133 3.34 -3.16 -16.70
N GLY A 134 4.17 -4.00 -17.30
CA GLY A 134 4.44 -3.95 -18.73
C GLY A 134 5.18 -2.68 -19.16
N ALA A 135 5.91 -2.04 -18.23
CA ALA A 135 6.67 -0.85 -18.54
C ALA A 135 7.74 -1.12 -19.60
N SER A 136 7.86 -0.22 -20.57
CA SER A 136 8.85 -0.33 -21.65
C SER A 136 9.32 1.05 -22.09
N CYS A 137 10.58 1.10 -22.51
CA CYS A 137 11.22 2.29 -23.02
C CYS A 137 11.06 2.33 -24.54
N LEU A 138 10.16 3.19 -25.04
CA LEU A 138 9.97 3.37 -26.48
C LEU A 138 11.06 4.29 -27.04
N PRO A 139 11.83 3.83 -28.04
CA PRO A 139 12.85 4.68 -28.66
C PRO A 139 12.19 5.81 -29.47
N ALA A 140 12.72 7.02 -29.35
CA ALA A 140 12.33 8.16 -30.19
C ALA A 140 13.40 8.39 -31.28
N PRO A 141 13.01 8.56 -32.56
CA PRO A 141 13.94 8.59 -33.69
C PRO A 141 14.92 9.77 -33.67
N ASP A 142 14.62 10.83 -32.91
CA ASP A 142 15.43 12.06 -32.83
C ASP A 142 16.08 12.31 -31.45
N TRP A 143 16.04 11.33 -30.53
CA TRP A 143 16.56 11.49 -29.17
C TRP A 143 17.68 10.48 -28.84
N ILE A 144 18.51 10.88 -27.88
CA ILE A 144 19.47 9.97 -27.21
C ILE A 144 18.72 9.04 -26.24
N ASP A 145 17.60 9.52 -25.67
CA ASP A 145 16.78 8.82 -24.69
C ASP A 145 15.42 8.44 -25.30
N GLY A 146 14.91 7.26 -24.96
CA GLY A 146 13.53 6.85 -25.19
C GLY A 146 12.55 7.43 -24.17
N TYR A 147 11.34 6.88 -24.18
CA TYR A 147 10.19 7.33 -23.40
C TYR A 147 9.48 6.18 -22.72
N CYS A 148 9.29 6.30 -21.41
CA CYS A 148 8.62 5.27 -20.64
C CYS A 148 7.12 5.23 -20.93
N THR A 149 6.67 4.03 -21.27
CA THR A 149 5.26 3.66 -21.39
C THR A 149 4.98 2.48 -20.50
N GLN A 150 3.71 2.12 -20.32
CA GLN A 150 3.31 0.90 -19.63
C GLN A 150 2.03 0.32 -20.23
N ASP A 151 1.69 -0.91 -19.83
CA ASP A 151 0.43 -1.51 -20.23
C ASP A 151 -0.75 -0.91 -19.43
N CYS A 152 -1.90 -0.76 -20.10
CA CYS A 152 -3.12 -0.38 -19.41
C CYS A 152 -3.67 -1.56 -18.61
N VAL A 153 -4.10 -1.29 -17.38
CA VAL A 153 -4.80 -2.27 -16.55
C VAL A 153 -6.29 -1.95 -16.60
N ALA A 154 -7.09 -2.88 -17.12
CA ALA A 154 -8.54 -2.71 -17.29
C ALA A 154 -8.95 -1.44 -18.09
N GLY A 155 -8.09 -0.98 -19.00
CA GLY A 155 -8.31 0.22 -19.81
C GLY A 155 -8.00 1.54 -19.10
N ALA A 156 -7.44 1.48 -17.89
CA ALA A 156 -6.99 2.64 -17.14
C ALA A 156 -5.45 2.74 -17.14
N CYS A 157 -4.99 3.98 -17.02
CA CYS A 157 -3.60 4.34 -16.82
C CYS A 157 -3.45 5.05 -15.48
N PRO A 158 -2.27 4.98 -14.85
CA PRO A 158 -1.97 5.77 -13.66
C PRO A 158 -1.91 7.26 -14.02
N GLY A 159 -2.24 8.10 -13.04
CA GLY A 159 -2.23 9.55 -13.20
C GLY A 159 -3.21 10.05 -14.26
N ASP A 160 -2.74 10.99 -15.07
CA ASP A 160 -3.43 11.61 -16.19
C ASP A 160 -3.14 10.93 -17.54
N GLY A 161 -2.51 9.75 -17.50
CA GLY A 161 -2.25 8.96 -18.69
C GLY A 161 -3.52 8.50 -19.39
N VAL A 162 -3.43 8.33 -20.70
CA VAL A 162 -4.53 7.87 -21.57
C VAL A 162 -4.17 6.51 -22.15
N CYS A 163 -5.10 5.57 -22.04
CA CYS A 163 -4.92 4.23 -22.58
C CYS A 163 -5.21 4.18 -24.09
N VAL A 164 -4.18 3.92 -24.90
CA VAL A 164 -4.28 3.80 -26.35
C VAL A 164 -3.75 2.45 -26.79
N SER A 165 -4.60 1.63 -27.41
CA SER A 165 -4.21 0.29 -27.90
C SER A 165 -3.52 -0.60 -26.85
N LYS A 166 -3.96 -0.50 -25.59
CA LYS A 166 -3.41 -1.19 -24.39
C LYS A 166 -2.10 -0.62 -23.85
N THR A 167 -1.61 0.49 -24.39
CA THR A 167 -0.43 1.18 -23.86
C THR A 167 -0.83 2.54 -23.31
N CYS A 168 -0.32 2.87 -22.14
CA CYS A 168 -0.48 4.16 -21.53
C CYS A 168 0.49 5.17 -22.11
N PHE A 169 -0.06 6.28 -22.57
CA PHE A 169 0.67 7.47 -22.98
C PHE A 169 0.33 8.62 -22.05
N ASP A 170 1.26 9.54 -21.89
CA ASP A 170 0.99 10.79 -21.18
C ASP A 170 -0.11 11.59 -21.90
N GLY A 171 -1.03 12.13 -21.10
CA GLY A 171 -2.14 12.93 -21.59
C GLY A 171 -1.67 14.32 -22.00
N CYS A 172 -2.39 14.97 -22.91
CA CYS A 172 -2.12 16.37 -23.23
C CYS A 172 -3.41 17.14 -23.51
N LEU A 173 -3.37 18.46 -23.33
CA LEU A 173 -4.46 19.35 -23.74
C LEU A 173 -4.06 20.25 -24.89
N ILE A 174 -2.77 20.58 -24.96
CA ILE A 174 -2.14 21.39 -26.00
C ILE A 174 -0.74 20.80 -26.32
N PRO A 175 -0.17 21.08 -27.51
CA PRO A 175 1.15 20.58 -27.90
C PRO A 175 2.27 20.90 -26.89
N GLU A 176 2.15 22.01 -26.16
CA GLU A 176 3.13 22.44 -25.15
C GLU A 176 3.07 21.62 -23.85
N ASN A 177 2.03 20.81 -23.63
CA ASN A 177 2.03 19.82 -22.55
C ASN A 177 2.95 18.64 -22.88
N CYS A 178 3.17 18.39 -24.17
CA CYS A 178 4.08 17.35 -24.59
C CYS A 178 5.53 17.82 -24.53
N ARG A 179 6.41 16.88 -24.20
CA ARG A 179 7.85 17.12 -24.26
C ARG A 179 8.29 17.45 -25.69
N LEU A 180 9.41 18.17 -25.82
CA LEU A 180 9.99 18.49 -27.12
C LEU A 180 10.24 17.22 -27.95
N GLY A 181 9.81 17.21 -29.21
CA GLY A 181 9.87 16.03 -30.08
C GLY A 181 8.62 15.15 -30.04
N TYR A 182 7.64 15.49 -29.18
CA TYR A 182 6.33 14.87 -29.13
C TYR A 182 5.28 15.87 -29.63
N SER A 183 4.21 15.32 -30.16
CA SER A 183 3.02 16.06 -30.58
C SER A 183 1.83 15.57 -29.80
N CYS A 184 0.94 16.51 -29.49
CA CYS A 184 -0.33 16.20 -28.86
C CYS A 184 -1.29 15.71 -29.95
N ASP A 185 -1.40 14.38 -30.07
CA ASP A 185 -2.20 13.70 -31.07
C ASP A 185 -3.60 13.39 -30.55
N ASP A 186 -4.61 13.62 -31.39
CA ASP A 186 -5.98 13.16 -31.16
C ASP A 186 -6.09 11.67 -31.54
N VAL A 187 -6.39 10.85 -30.54
CA VAL A 187 -6.59 9.41 -30.70
C VAL A 187 -7.94 9.00 -30.10
N PRO A 188 -8.50 7.85 -30.50
CA PRO A 188 -9.70 7.32 -29.86
C PRO A 188 -9.44 7.09 -28.36
N GLY A 189 -10.00 7.95 -27.51
CA GLY A 189 -9.83 7.90 -26.06
C GLY A 189 -9.30 9.18 -25.43
N GLY A 190 -8.73 10.11 -26.20
CA GLY A 190 -8.24 11.39 -25.68
C GLY A 190 -7.14 12.00 -26.53
N LEU A 191 -6.53 13.04 -25.98
CA LEU A 191 -5.34 13.68 -26.53
C LEU A 191 -4.11 13.12 -25.82
N VAL A 192 -3.12 12.67 -26.58
CA VAL A 192 -1.93 11.98 -26.05
C VAL A 192 -0.64 12.51 -26.64
N CYS A 193 0.42 12.50 -25.83
CA CYS A 193 1.76 12.79 -26.33
C CYS A 193 2.34 11.58 -27.05
N ARG A 194 2.57 11.74 -28.36
CA ARG A 194 3.23 10.72 -29.19
C ARG A 194 4.47 11.29 -29.88
N PRO A 195 5.47 10.45 -30.19
CA PRO A 195 6.63 10.90 -30.96
C PRO A 195 6.16 11.54 -32.27
N SER A 196 6.58 12.77 -32.51
CA SER A 196 6.30 13.47 -33.76
C SER A 196 7.00 12.73 -34.90
N THR A 197 6.24 12.26 -35.88
CA THR A 197 6.77 11.67 -37.13
C THR A 197 7.18 12.72 -38.15
#